data_AF-A0A3M9ZN65-F1
#
_entry.id   AF-A0A3M9ZN65-F1
#
_cell.length_a   1.000
_cell.length_b   1.000
_cell.length_c   1.000
_cell.angle_alpha   90.00
_cell.angle_beta   90.00
_cell.angle_gamma   90.00
#
_symmetry.space_group_name_H-M   'P 1'
#
loop_
_entity.id
_entity.type
_entity.pdbx_description
1 polymer ?
#
loop_
_entity_poly.entity_id
_entity_poly.type
_entity_poly.pdbx_seq_one_letter_code
_entity_poly.pdbx_strand_id
1 'polypeptide(L)'
;VISVNGNVAALCAREAVLVARALGASIEANTFHGDSGRRRRIAARLESHGARGVLGASRPHRARLRGLDSERGAVDSRGIAVADAVLVALEDGDRAEALSRAGARVVAIDLNPLSRTARAADVTIVDNVVRAMGLLASRCAALRGSPRGRLGGIVRAHDNRAALAGHVGEIRARLGRIADLGR
;
A
#
# COMPACT_ATOMS: atom_id res chain seq x y z
N VAL A 1 -6.97 5.87 -1.36
CA VAL A 1 -7.47 4.81 -0.46
C VAL A 1 -6.30 4.02 0.13
N ILE A 2 -6.38 3.58 1.39
CA ILE A 2 -5.41 2.67 2.00
C ILE A 2 -6.01 1.25 2.01
N SER A 3 -5.42 0.34 1.24
CA SER A 3 -5.79 -1.08 1.20
C SER A 3 -5.14 -1.81 2.38
N VAL A 4 -5.96 -2.41 3.26
CA VAL A 4 -5.46 -3.11 4.45
C VAL A 4 -5.81 -4.59 4.36
N ASN A 5 -4.78 -5.42 4.20
CA ASN A 5 -4.91 -6.88 4.29
C ASN A 5 -4.67 -7.40 5.71
N GLY A 6 -4.74 -8.72 5.88
CA GLY A 6 -4.54 -9.37 7.19
C GLY A 6 -3.16 -9.12 7.79
N ASN A 7 -2.10 -9.04 6.99
CA ASN A 7 -0.73 -8.80 7.47
C ASN A 7 -0.61 -7.37 8.01
N VAL A 8 -1.10 -6.38 7.27
CA VAL A 8 -1.10 -4.98 7.70
C VAL A 8 -1.93 -4.82 8.98
N ALA A 9 -3.12 -5.42 9.04
CA ALA A 9 -3.98 -5.36 10.22
C ALA A 9 -3.35 -6.01 11.47
N ALA A 10 -2.57 -7.08 11.29
CA ALA A 10 -1.88 -7.74 12.38
C ALA A 10 -0.67 -6.93 12.87
N LEU A 11 0.13 -6.40 11.96
CA LEU A 11 1.44 -5.82 12.27
C LEU A 11 1.42 -4.32 12.57
N CYS A 12 0.54 -3.55 11.92
CA CYS A 12 0.59 -2.08 11.96
C CYS A 12 -0.80 -1.42 11.73
N ALA A 13 -1.87 -2.02 12.28
CA ALA A 13 -3.22 -1.47 12.17
C ALA A 13 -3.31 -0.01 12.67
N ARG A 14 -2.67 0.29 13.80
CA ARG A 14 -2.66 1.64 14.37
C ARG A 14 -2.06 2.65 13.39
N GLU A 15 -0.91 2.33 12.82
CA GLU A 15 -0.19 3.18 11.89
C GLU A 15 -0.99 3.37 10.59
N ALA A 16 -1.66 2.33 10.09
CA ALA A 16 -2.59 2.45 8.97
C ALA A 16 -3.72 3.45 9.23
N VAL A 17 -4.31 3.44 10.43
CA VAL A 17 -5.32 4.44 10.83
C VAL A 17 -4.73 5.84 10.93
N LEU A 18 -3.50 5.97 11.44
CA LEU A 18 -2.82 7.27 11.52
C LEU A 18 -2.51 7.85 10.14
N VAL A 19 -2.03 7.03 9.20
CA VAL A 19 -1.80 7.45 7.80
C VAL A 19 -3.12 7.86 7.15
N ALA A 20 -4.19 7.08 7.32
CA ALA A 20 -5.52 7.40 6.78
C ALA A 20 -6.01 8.76 7.29
N ARG A 21 -5.93 9.00 8.60
CA ARG A 21 -6.28 10.28 9.22
C ARG A 21 -5.39 11.42 8.75
N ALA A 22 -4.09 11.17 8.60
CA ALA A 22 -3.13 12.15 8.10
C ALA A 22 -3.45 12.61 6.68
N LEU A 23 -3.92 11.70 5.82
CA LEU A 23 -4.23 11.98 4.43
C LEU A 23 -5.70 12.36 4.18
N GLY A 24 -6.59 12.16 5.17
CA GLY A 24 -8.04 12.21 4.92
C GLY A 24 -8.51 11.09 3.98
N ALA A 25 -7.78 9.97 3.93
CA ALA A 25 -8.03 8.87 3.02
C ALA A 25 -8.95 7.82 3.64
N SER A 26 -9.81 7.23 2.83
CA SER A 26 -10.59 6.04 3.22
C SER A 26 -9.70 4.81 3.40
N ILE A 27 -10.10 3.92 4.30
CA ILE A 27 -9.49 2.60 4.48
C ILE A 27 -10.42 1.54 3.90
N GLU A 28 -9.89 0.62 3.11
CA GLU A 28 -10.63 -0.53 2.58
C GLU A 28 -10.01 -1.84 3.08
N ALA A 29 -10.82 -2.66 3.74
CA ALA A 29 -10.41 -4.00 4.19
C ALA A 29 -10.34 -4.95 3.00
N ASN A 30 -9.15 -5.46 2.73
CA ASN A 30 -8.87 -6.31 1.58
C ASN A 30 -8.51 -7.75 2.00
N THR A 31 -8.97 -8.74 1.25
CA THR A 31 -8.55 -10.15 1.39
C THR A 31 -8.35 -10.80 0.02
N PHE A 32 -7.28 -11.58 -0.11
CA PHE A 32 -6.97 -12.33 -1.33
C PHE A 32 -8.01 -13.42 -1.64
N HIS A 33 -8.49 -14.14 -0.63
CA HIS A 33 -9.40 -15.29 -0.79
C HIS A 33 -10.90 -14.96 -0.61
N GLY A 34 -11.32 -13.70 -0.68
CA GLY A 34 -12.76 -13.37 -0.62
C GLY A 34 -13.45 -13.59 0.73
N ASP A 35 -12.76 -14.09 1.76
CA ASP A 35 -13.33 -14.41 3.07
C ASP A 35 -13.91 -13.15 3.74
N SER A 36 -15.25 -13.06 3.72
CA SER A 36 -15.99 -11.96 4.33
C SER A 36 -15.81 -11.90 5.86
N GLY A 37 -15.62 -13.04 6.52
CA GLY A 37 -15.32 -13.12 7.95
C GLY A 37 -13.96 -12.50 8.26
N ARG A 38 -12.94 -12.78 7.43
CA ARG A 38 -11.63 -12.14 7.56
C ARG A 38 -11.68 -10.64 7.31
N ARG A 39 -12.44 -10.16 6.31
CA ARG A 39 -12.63 -8.71 6.09
C ARG A 39 -13.27 -8.02 7.30
N ARG A 40 -14.28 -8.65 7.92
CA ARG A 40 -14.90 -8.13 9.16
C ARG A 40 -13.91 -8.08 10.33
N ARG A 41 -13.07 -9.11 10.52
CA ARG A 41 -12.04 -9.10 11.56
C ARG A 41 -10.99 -8.01 11.33
N ILE A 42 -10.58 -7.79 10.08
CA ILE A 42 -9.68 -6.69 9.71
C ILE A 42 -10.34 -5.34 10.05
N ALA A 43 -11.59 -5.14 9.66
CA ALA A 43 -12.33 -3.91 9.97
C ALA A 43 -12.45 -3.68 11.48
N ALA A 44 -12.86 -4.68 12.25
CA ALA A 44 -12.95 -4.58 13.71
C ALA A 44 -11.59 -4.24 14.35
N ARG A 45 -10.49 -4.82 13.84
CA ARG A 45 -9.13 -4.50 14.31
C ARG A 45 -8.73 -3.05 13.99
N LEU A 46 -9.14 -2.51 12.86
CA LEU A 46 -8.90 -1.10 12.52
C LEU A 46 -9.77 -0.16 13.37
N GLU A 47 -11.03 -0.52 13.58
CA GLU A 47 -11.99 0.23 14.40
C GLU A 47 -11.55 0.28 15.87
N SER A 48 -10.96 -0.81 16.40
CA SER A 48 -10.36 -0.80 17.75
C SER A 48 -9.19 0.17 17.90
N HIS A 49 -8.61 0.64 16.79
CA HIS A 49 -7.58 1.68 16.74
C HIS A 49 -8.13 3.05 16.32
N GLY A 50 -9.45 3.20 16.25
CA GLY A 50 -10.13 4.47 15.97
C GLY A 50 -10.35 4.75 14.48
N ALA A 51 -10.30 3.74 13.61
CA ALA A 51 -10.82 3.86 12.25
C ALA A 51 -12.35 4.08 12.28
N ARG A 52 -12.88 4.84 11.32
CA ARG A 52 -14.31 5.00 11.11
C ARG A 52 -14.63 4.73 9.64
N GLY A 53 -15.75 4.05 9.38
CA GLY A 53 -16.22 3.80 8.01
C GLY A 53 -15.27 2.92 7.18
N VAL A 54 -14.74 1.84 7.77
CA VAL A 54 -13.89 0.90 7.02
C VAL A 54 -14.70 0.25 5.89
N LEU A 55 -14.23 0.44 4.65
CA LEU A 55 -14.86 -0.06 3.43
C LEU A 55 -14.53 -1.54 3.20
N GLY A 56 -15.24 -2.20 2.28
CA GLY A 56 -14.94 -3.57 1.85
C GLY A 56 -15.33 -4.69 2.83
N ALA A 57 -15.74 -4.35 4.06
CA ALA A 57 -16.19 -5.31 5.07
C ALA A 57 -17.65 -5.78 4.90
N SER A 58 -18.49 -5.00 4.22
CA SER A 58 -19.91 -5.29 3.98
C SER A 58 -20.19 -5.64 2.51
N ARG A 59 -21.28 -6.39 2.27
CA ARG A 59 -21.64 -6.89 0.92
C ARG A 59 -22.32 -5.91 -0.06
N PRO A 60 -23.03 -4.83 0.33
CA PRO A 60 -23.86 -4.10 -0.62
C PRO A 60 -23.07 -3.25 -1.63
N HIS A 61 -21.80 -2.95 -1.35
CA HIS A 61 -20.96 -2.08 -2.18
C HIS A 61 -19.86 -2.89 -2.85
N ARG A 62 -20.21 -3.70 -3.84
CA ARG A 62 -19.25 -4.51 -4.60
C ARG A 62 -18.97 -3.91 -5.97
N ALA A 63 -17.69 -3.79 -6.26
CA ALA A 63 -17.15 -3.58 -7.60
C ALA A 63 -16.04 -4.60 -7.84
N ARG A 64 -15.50 -4.62 -9.07
CA ARG A 64 -14.48 -5.58 -9.47
C ARG A 64 -13.43 -4.95 -10.37
N LEU A 65 -12.16 -5.21 -10.04
CA LEU A 65 -11.03 -4.98 -10.92
C LEU A 65 -11.03 -6.01 -12.06
N ARG A 66 -10.86 -5.54 -13.29
CA ARG A 66 -10.82 -6.40 -14.48
C ARG A 66 -9.51 -7.21 -14.52
N GLY A 67 -9.54 -8.38 -15.15
CA GLY A 67 -8.33 -9.20 -15.39
C GLY A 67 -7.84 -10.02 -14.20
N LEU A 68 -8.66 -10.18 -13.15
CA LEU A 68 -8.37 -11.02 -11.98
C LEU A 68 -9.48 -12.03 -11.75
N ASP A 69 -9.17 -13.14 -11.09
CA ASP A 69 -10.17 -14.09 -10.58
C ASP A 69 -11.22 -13.39 -9.70
N SER A 70 -12.42 -13.95 -9.63
CA SER A 70 -13.62 -13.31 -9.07
C SER A 70 -13.37 -12.66 -7.70
N GLU A 71 -12.77 -13.38 -6.76
CA GLU A 71 -12.51 -12.89 -5.40
C GLU A 71 -11.25 -12.02 -5.28
N ARG A 72 -10.24 -12.22 -6.13
CA ARG A 72 -9.00 -11.43 -6.13
C ARG A 72 -9.22 -10.00 -6.59
N GLY A 73 -10.15 -9.82 -7.53
CA GLY A 73 -10.56 -8.51 -8.04
C GLY A 73 -11.64 -7.80 -7.23
N ALA A 74 -12.16 -8.41 -6.16
CA ALA A 74 -13.25 -7.81 -5.39
C ALA A 74 -12.79 -6.57 -4.61
N VAL A 75 -13.50 -5.46 -4.80
CA VAL A 75 -13.23 -4.14 -4.19
C VAL A 75 -14.54 -3.45 -3.79
N ASP A 76 -14.47 -2.41 -2.94
CA ASP A 76 -15.63 -1.58 -2.60
C ASP A 76 -15.91 -0.54 -3.69
N SER A 77 -17.16 -0.41 -4.12
CA SER A 77 -17.55 0.55 -5.17
C SER A 77 -17.37 2.02 -4.76
N ARG A 78 -17.24 2.30 -3.46
CA ARG A 78 -16.98 3.64 -2.91
C ARG A 78 -15.52 3.85 -2.51
N GLY A 79 -14.70 2.80 -2.62
CA GLY A 79 -13.31 2.78 -2.20
C GLY A 79 -12.37 2.66 -3.39
N ILE A 80 -11.64 1.55 -3.46
CA ILE A 80 -10.62 1.28 -4.48
C ILE A 80 -11.17 1.43 -5.90
N ALA A 81 -12.45 1.07 -6.14
CA ALA A 81 -13.04 1.15 -7.47
C ALA A 81 -13.07 2.56 -8.09
N VAL A 82 -13.04 3.61 -7.25
CA VAL A 82 -13.10 5.02 -7.67
C VAL A 82 -11.89 5.82 -7.18
N ALA A 83 -10.85 5.13 -6.70
CA ALA A 83 -9.67 5.77 -6.13
C ALA A 83 -8.74 6.33 -7.22
N ASP A 84 -8.25 7.55 -7.02
CA ASP A 84 -7.19 8.17 -7.81
C ASP A 84 -5.79 7.67 -7.42
N ALA A 85 -5.60 7.34 -6.14
CA ALA A 85 -4.39 6.72 -5.61
C ALA A 85 -4.71 5.64 -4.57
N VAL A 86 -3.95 4.54 -4.58
CA VAL A 86 -4.08 3.42 -3.66
C VAL A 86 -2.74 3.08 -3.03
N LEU A 87 -2.68 3.11 -1.69
CA LEU A 87 -1.58 2.56 -0.92
C LEU A 87 -1.83 1.08 -0.68
N VAL A 88 -0.91 0.22 -1.11
CA VAL A 88 -0.92 -1.22 -0.89
C VAL A 88 0.35 -1.66 -0.18
N ALA A 89 0.27 -2.69 0.65
CA ALA A 89 1.44 -3.26 1.33
C ALA A 89 1.32 -4.78 1.39
N LEU A 90 2.43 -5.48 1.12
CA LEU A 90 2.45 -6.94 1.03
C LEU A 90 1.36 -7.46 0.07
N GLU A 91 1.25 -6.84 -1.10
CA GLU A 91 0.17 -7.06 -2.06
C GLU A 91 0.61 -7.98 -3.20
N ASP A 92 -0.37 -8.65 -3.79
CA ASP A 92 -0.17 -9.50 -4.95
C ASP A 92 0.12 -8.68 -6.23
N GLY A 93 1.07 -9.17 -7.03
CA GLY A 93 1.56 -8.47 -8.23
C GLY A 93 0.49 -8.26 -9.29
N ASP A 94 -0.36 -9.27 -9.55
CA ASP A 94 -1.43 -9.14 -10.55
C ASP A 94 -2.44 -8.08 -10.11
N ARG A 95 -2.69 -7.97 -8.81
CA ARG A 95 -3.58 -6.96 -8.26
C ARG A 95 -3.00 -5.56 -8.36
N ALA A 96 -1.71 -5.37 -8.10
CA ALA A 96 -1.06 -4.09 -8.32
C ALA A 96 -1.15 -3.64 -9.79
N GLU A 97 -0.93 -4.55 -10.74
CA GLU A 97 -1.13 -4.25 -12.17
C GLU A 97 -2.60 -3.92 -12.49
N ALA A 98 -3.56 -4.65 -11.93
CA ALA A 98 -4.98 -4.40 -12.16
C ALA A 98 -5.43 -3.04 -11.62
N LEU A 99 -4.88 -2.60 -10.48
CA LEU A 99 -5.11 -1.25 -9.93
C LEU A 99 -4.56 -0.17 -10.88
N SER A 100 -3.35 -0.36 -11.37
CA SER A 100 -2.73 0.56 -12.35
C SER A 100 -3.55 0.63 -13.65
N ARG A 101 -4.00 -0.52 -14.17
CA ARG A 101 -4.90 -0.59 -15.35
C ARG A 101 -6.26 0.05 -15.10
N ALA A 102 -6.73 0.09 -13.85
CA ALA A 102 -7.95 0.78 -13.46
C ALA A 102 -7.76 2.32 -13.34
N GLY A 103 -6.55 2.83 -13.60
CA GLY A 103 -6.25 4.26 -13.61
C GLY A 103 -5.82 4.83 -12.26
N ALA A 104 -5.69 3.99 -11.23
CA ALA A 104 -5.23 4.42 -9.92
C ALA A 104 -3.69 4.49 -9.88
N ARG A 105 -3.15 5.53 -9.24
CA ARG A 105 -1.73 5.57 -8.86
C ARG A 105 -1.47 4.60 -7.73
N VAL A 106 -0.57 3.64 -7.93
CA VAL A 106 -0.25 2.60 -6.95
C VAL A 106 1.01 2.99 -6.18
N VAL A 107 0.86 3.14 -4.86
CA VAL A 107 1.99 3.26 -3.93
C VAL A 107 2.13 1.94 -3.20
N ALA A 108 3.26 1.25 -3.37
CA ALA A 108 3.52 -0.05 -2.77
C ALA A 108 4.51 0.06 -1.60
N ILE A 109 4.28 -0.73 -0.55
CA ILE A 109 5.29 -1.07 0.45
C ILE A 109 5.62 -2.56 0.30
N ASP A 110 6.85 -2.85 -0.11
CA ASP A 110 7.32 -4.21 -0.36
C ASP A 110 8.81 -4.31 -0.05
N LEU A 111 9.21 -5.31 0.74
CA LEU A 111 10.61 -5.56 1.06
C LEU A 111 11.43 -6.03 -0.14
N ASN A 112 10.76 -6.63 -1.14
CA ASN A 112 11.42 -7.19 -2.30
C ASN A 112 11.39 -6.19 -3.48
N PRO A 113 12.51 -5.52 -3.82
CA PRO A 113 12.55 -4.59 -4.95
C PRO A 113 12.38 -5.27 -6.31
N LEU A 114 12.48 -6.61 -6.37
CA LEU A 114 12.36 -7.41 -7.58
C LEU A 114 10.94 -7.96 -7.79
N SER A 115 10.03 -7.74 -6.84
CA SER A 115 8.68 -8.29 -6.91
C SER A 115 7.91 -7.72 -8.12
N ARG A 116 6.87 -8.44 -8.54
CA ARG A 116 5.97 -7.93 -9.59
C ARG A 116 5.24 -6.67 -9.11
N THR A 117 4.84 -6.65 -7.83
CA THR A 117 4.22 -5.50 -7.17
C THR A 117 5.13 -4.27 -7.21
N ALA A 118 6.39 -4.40 -6.80
CA ALA A 118 7.38 -3.32 -6.79
C ALA A 118 7.58 -2.72 -8.19
N ARG A 119 7.67 -3.58 -9.21
CA ARG A 119 7.89 -3.14 -10.60
C ARG A 119 6.64 -2.54 -11.24
N ALA A 120 5.44 -2.96 -10.84
CA ALA A 120 4.18 -2.46 -11.38
C ALA A 120 3.70 -1.16 -10.72
N ALA A 121 4.14 -0.86 -9.50
CA ALA A 121 3.72 0.33 -8.77
C ALA A 121 4.32 1.63 -9.33
N ASP A 122 3.59 2.74 -9.20
CA ASP A 122 4.08 4.07 -9.53
C ASP A 122 5.16 4.54 -8.55
N VAL A 123 5.06 4.13 -7.29
CA VAL A 123 6.04 4.40 -6.23
C VAL A 123 6.17 3.15 -5.38
N THR A 124 7.40 2.67 -5.16
CA THR A 124 7.69 1.57 -4.24
C THR A 124 8.57 2.03 -3.09
N ILE A 125 8.09 1.78 -1.87
CA ILE A 125 8.85 1.95 -0.64
C ILE A 125 9.43 0.58 -0.29
N VAL A 126 10.73 0.41 -0.51
CA VAL A 126 11.45 -0.82 -0.20
C VAL A 126 11.88 -0.82 1.26
N ASP A 127 10.93 -1.15 2.15
CA ASP A 127 11.16 -1.20 3.60
C ASP A 127 10.16 -2.15 4.28
N ASN A 128 10.44 -2.51 5.54
CA ASN A 128 9.54 -3.30 6.35
C ASN A 128 8.27 -2.50 6.65
N VAL A 129 7.10 -3.10 6.43
CA VAL A 129 5.79 -2.44 6.57
C VAL A 129 5.59 -1.75 7.92
N VAL A 130 6.11 -2.30 9.02
CA VAL A 130 5.98 -1.71 10.36
C VAL A 130 6.73 -0.39 10.44
N ARG A 131 7.98 -0.35 9.93
CA ARG A 131 8.79 0.88 9.89
C ARG A 131 8.21 1.89 8.90
N ALA A 132 7.91 1.42 7.69
CA ALA A 132 7.41 2.25 6.60
C ALA A 132 6.08 2.94 6.97
N MET A 133 5.12 2.22 7.54
CA MET A 133 3.83 2.80 7.92
C MET A 133 3.96 3.81 9.07
N GLY A 134 4.83 3.54 10.04
CA GLY A 134 5.13 4.49 11.11
C GLY A 134 5.76 5.79 10.57
N LEU A 135 6.77 5.66 9.71
CA LEU A 135 7.43 6.79 9.07
C LEU A 135 6.47 7.57 8.16
N LEU A 136 5.62 6.87 7.39
CA LEU A 136 4.60 7.49 6.55
C LEU A 136 3.62 8.32 7.38
N ALA A 137 3.16 7.82 8.53
CA ALA A 137 2.26 8.57 9.40
C ALA A 137 2.90 9.90 9.84
N SER A 138 4.15 9.86 10.31
CA SER A 138 4.90 11.04 10.71
C SER A 138 5.15 12.00 9.54
N ARG A 139 5.55 11.48 8.37
CA ARG A 139 5.84 12.31 7.18
C ARG A 139 4.59 12.95 6.60
N CYS A 140 3.46 12.24 6.56
CA CYS A 140 2.19 12.80 6.11
C CYS A 140 1.73 13.93 7.05
N ALA A 141 1.89 13.76 8.36
CA ALA A 141 1.58 14.81 9.33
C ALA A 141 2.49 16.05 9.15
N ALA A 142 3.80 15.85 8.97
CA ALA A 142 4.77 16.93 8.80
C ALA A 142 4.61 17.70 7.48
N LEU A 143 4.17 17.02 6.42
CA LEU A 143 3.95 17.64 5.11
C LEU A 143 2.55 18.25 4.98
N ARG A 144 1.66 18.05 5.96
CA ARG A 144 0.33 18.66 5.96
C ARG A 144 0.46 20.18 5.94
N GLY A 145 -0.24 20.82 5.01
CA GLY A 145 -0.18 22.28 4.82
C GLY A 145 1.02 22.77 3.98
N SER A 146 1.89 21.87 3.51
CA SER A 146 2.94 22.25 2.55
C SER A 146 2.32 22.80 1.26
N PRO A 147 2.93 23.82 0.62
CA PRO A 147 2.43 24.37 -0.63
C PRO A 147 2.31 23.30 -1.71
N ARG A 148 1.22 23.32 -2.47
CA ARG A 148 0.98 22.35 -3.57
C ARG A 148 2.12 22.33 -4.58
N GLY A 149 2.74 23.47 -4.87
CA GLY A 149 3.89 23.57 -5.77
C GLY A 149 5.09 22.77 -5.27
N ARG A 150 5.39 22.81 -3.96
CA ARG A 150 6.45 22.03 -3.33
C ARG A 150 6.15 20.53 -3.39
N LEU A 151 4.95 20.12 -3.01
CA LEU A 151 4.53 18.71 -3.07
C LEU A 151 4.55 18.17 -4.49
N GLY A 152 4.06 18.95 -5.46
CA GLY A 152 4.10 18.61 -6.88
C GLY A 152 5.53 18.51 -7.42
N GLY A 153 6.45 19.35 -6.93
CA GLY A 153 7.88 19.24 -7.26
C GLY A 153 8.50 17.92 -6.79
N ILE A 154 8.20 17.50 -5.55
CA ILE A 154 8.66 16.21 -5.01
C ILE A 154 8.14 15.05 -5.85
N VAL A 155 6.84 15.05 -6.19
CA VAL A 155 6.23 13.99 -7.01
C VAL A 155 6.86 13.92 -8.40
N ARG A 156 7.07 15.07 -9.07
CA ARG A 156 7.67 15.10 -10.42
C ARG A 156 9.13 14.67 -10.46
N ALA A 157 9.87 14.90 -9.37
CA ALA A 157 11.28 14.52 -9.28
C ALA A 157 11.48 13.03 -8.98
N HIS A 158 10.43 12.29 -8.62
CA HIS A 158 10.54 10.89 -8.26
C HIS A 158 10.56 9.98 -9.49
N ASP A 159 11.57 9.13 -9.58
CA ASP A 159 11.66 8.04 -10.54
C ASP A 159 11.72 6.70 -9.79
N ASN A 160 10.64 5.93 -9.88
CA ASN A 160 10.54 4.62 -9.21
C ASN A 160 11.52 3.59 -9.78
N ARG A 161 11.85 3.64 -11.08
CA ARG A 161 12.83 2.72 -11.68
C ARG A 161 14.22 3.00 -11.14
N ALA A 162 14.60 4.28 -11.07
CA ALA A 162 15.87 4.69 -10.47
C ALA A 162 15.94 4.32 -8.98
N ALA A 163 14.84 4.51 -8.23
CA ALA A 163 14.76 4.11 -6.83
C ALA A 163 14.97 2.60 -6.63
N LEU A 164 14.26 1.76 -7.40
CA LEU A 164 14.42 0.30 -7.35
C LEU A 164 15.83 -0.15 -7.75
N ALA A 165 16.41 0.45 -8.79
CA ALA A 165 17.79 0.17 -9.18
C ALA A 165 18.78 0.50 -8.05
N GLY A 166 18.58 1.63 -7.35
CA GLY A 166 19.35 1.98 -6.16
C GLY A 166 19.25 0.94 -5.05
N HIS A 167 18.04 0.45 -4.76
CA HIS A 167 17.84 -0.61 -3.76
C HIS A 167 18.54 -1.93 -4.14
N VAL A 168 18.47 -2.34 -5.41
CA VAL A 168 19.22 -3.53 -5.90
C VAL A 168 20.72 -3.30 -5.80
N GLY A 169 21.21 -2.09 -6.11
CA GLY A 169 22.60 -1.70 -5.93
C GLY A 169 23.09 -1.84 -4.49
N GLU A 170 22.28 -1.39 -3.52
CA GLU A 170 22.61 -1.54 -2.09
C GLU A 170 22.66 -3.01 -1.66
N ILE A 171 21.69 -3.82 -2.11
CA ILE A 171 21.70 -5.27 -1.85
C ILE A 171 22.98 -5.90 -2.42
N ARG A 172 23.35 -5.57 -3.67
CA ARG A 172 24.57 -6.07 -4.31
C ARG A 172 25.82 -5.69 -3.51
N ALA A 173 25.94 -4.43 -3.12
CA ALA A 173 27.08 -3.93 -2.33
C ALA A 173 27.16 -4.62 -0.96
N ARG A 174 26.02 -4.84 -0.30
CA ARG A 174 25.98 -5.56 0.97
C ARG A 174 26.36 -7.03 0.82
N LEU A 175 25.92 -7.72 -0.22
CA LEU A 175 26.32 -9.10 -0.50
C LEU A 175 27.83 -9.23 -0.75
N GLY A 176 28.41 -8.30 -1.53
CA GLY A 176 29.87 -8.25 -1.73
C GLY A 176 30.63 -8.12 -0.41
N ARG A 177 30.25 -7.16 0.44
CA ARG A 177 30.86 -6.99 1.77
C ARG A 177 30.75 -8.24 2.65
N ILE A 178 29.63 -8.97 2.59
CA ILE A 178 29.45 -10.20 3.37
C ILE A 178 30.38 -11.31 2.85
N ALA A 179 30.46 -11.47 1.52
CA ALA A 179 31.35 -12.44 0.89
C ALA A 179 32.82 -12.18 1.22
N ASP A 180 33.26 -10.91 1.19
CA ASP A 180 34.63 -10.52 1.54
C ASP A 180 34.99 -10.81 3.01
N LEU A 181 33.98 -10.82 3.91
CA LEU A 181 34.15 -11.15 5.32
C LEU A 181 34.20 -12.66 5.60
N GLY A 182 33.97 -13.51 4.59
CA GLY A 182 33.96 -14.98 4.74
C GLY A 182 32.85 -15.49 5.67
N ARG A 183 31.74 -14.77 5.81
CA ARG A 183 30.57 -15.14 6.61
C ARG A 183 29.37 -15.46 5.74
#